data_AF-A0A937SGU8-F1
#
_entry.id   AF-A0A937SGU8-F1
#
_cell.length_a   1.000
_cell.length_b   1.000
_cell.length_c   1.000
_cell.angle_alpha   90.00
_cell.angle_beta   90.00
_cell.angle_gamma   90.00
#
_symmetry.space_group_name_H-M   'P 1'
#
loop_
_entity.id
_entity.type
_entity.pdbx_description
1 polymer ?
#
loop_
_entity_poly.entity_id
_entity_poly.type
_entity_poly.pdbx_seq_one_letter_code
_entity_poly.pdbx_strand_id
1 'polypeptide(L)'
;MLEFQDGESITTARSPTTRVRALTVGPFTGVEFTTTLPDTAQTERFFMRTAFLMDEGLNVIVINAQPVNVEIADAAAWREGYAALDAAQEATFRAVVDSIQVP
;
A
#
# COMPACT_ATOMS: atom_id res chain seq x y z
N MET A 1 -7.21 -13.75 20.93
CA MET A 1 -6.47 -14.49 19.88
C MET A 1 -7.10 -14.06 18.57
N LEU A 2 -6.39 -13.31 17.73
CA LEU A 2 -6.92 -12.81 16.46
C LEU A 2 -6.42 -13.74 15.35
N GLU A 3 -7.36 -14.39 14.66
CA GLU A 3 -7.11 -15.25 13.51
C GLU A 3 -6.86 -14.36 12.28
N PHE A 4 -5.72 -14.55 11.62
CA PHE A 4 -5.37 -13.85 10.38
C PHE A 4 -5.87 -14.64 9.17
N GLN A 5 -6.37 -13.95 8.16
CA GLN A 5 -6.69 -14.54 6.85
C GLN A 5 -5.48 -14.47 5.90
N ASP A 6 -5.53 -15.29 4.86
CA ASP A 6 -4.48 -15.41 3.85
C ASP A 6 -4.22 -14.05 3.17
N GLY A 7 -2.97 -13.56 3.20
CA GLY A 7 -2.58 -12.26 2.63
C GLY A 7 -2.36 -11.11 3.61
N GLU A 8 -2.50 -11.33 4.92
CA GLU A 8 -2.14 -10.34 5.95
C GLU A 8 -0.79 -10.66 6.62
N SER A 9 0.04 -9.63 6.83
CA SER A 9 1.22 -9.72 7.68
C SER A 9 1.19 -8.63 8.74
N ILE A 10 1.26 -9.00 10.03
CA ILE A 10 1.58 -8.03 11.09
C ILE A 10 3.10 -7.85 11.16
N THR A 11 3.56 -6.66 10.81
CA THR A 11 4.83 -6.14 11.34
C THR A 11 4.49 -5.22 12.51
N THR A 12 5.04 -5.54 13.68
CA THR A 12 4.86 -4.78 14.94
C THR A 12 5.57 -3.42 14.94
N ALA A 13 5.92 -2.89 13.77
CA ALA A 13 6.49 -1.57 13.60
C ALA A 13 5.36 -0.53 13.48
N ARG A 14 5.71 0.75 13.58
CA ARG A 14 4.83 1.92 13.51
C ARG A 14 4.18 2.11 12.13
N SER A 15 3.77 1.04 11.46
CA SER A 15 2.90 1.02 10.28
C SER A 15 2.28 -0.35 10.07
N PRO A 16 0.98 -0.56 10.33
CA PRO A 16 0.29 -1.74 9.85
C PRO A 16 0.35 -1.76 8.31
N THR A 17 1.05 -2.75 7.76
CA THR A 17 0.90 -3.16 6.37
C THR A 17 -0.42 -3.89 6.25
N THR A 18 -1.34 -3.38 5.44
CA THR A 18 -2.72 -3.87 5.41
C THR A 18 -3.04 -4.74 4.20
N ARG A 19 -2.20 -4.72 3.16
CA ARG A 19 -2.38 -5.55 1.97
C ARG A 19 -1.09 -5.67 1.19
N VAL A 20 -0.86 -6.83 0.58
CA VAL A 20 0.27 -7.08 -0.32
C VAL A 20 -0.25 -7.73 -1.61
N ARG A 21 0.20 -7.25 -2.76
CA ARG A 21 -0.12 -7.79 -4.10
C ARG A 21 1.19 -7.94 -4.88
N ALA A 22 1.36 -9.04 -5.62
CA ALA A 22 2.48 -9.17 -6.55
C ALA A 22 2.33 -8.16 -7.71
N LEU A 23 3.45 -7.63 -8.20
CA LEU A 23 3.49 -6.70 -9.31
C LEU A 23 4.70 -6.94 -10.19
N THR A 24 4.52 -6.81 -11.50
CA THR A 24 5.58 -6.89 -12.51
C THR A 24 5.46 -5.70 -13.47
N VAL A 25 6.58 -5.05 -13.75
CA VAL A 25 6.69 -3.92 -14.70
C VAL A 25 7.95 -4.13 -15.53
N GLY A 26 7.79 -4.54 -16.79
CA GLY A 26 8.93 -4.93 -17.63
C GLY A 26 9.77 -6.05 -16.95
N PRO A 27 11.10 -5.88 -16.83
CA PRO A 27 11.96 -6.87 -16.15
C PRO A 27 11.91 -6.79 -14.61
N PHE A 28 11.23 -5.78 -14.04
CA PHE A 28 11.16 -5.60 -12.60
C PHE A 28 9.98 -6.37 -12.01
N THR A 29 10.23 -7.10 -10.92
CA THR A 29 9.19 -7.83 -10.18
C THR A 29 9.27 -7.46 -8.71
N GLY A 30 8.13 -7.49 -8.02
CA GLY A 30 8.09 -7.23 -6.60
C GLY A 30 6.67 -7.16 -6.08
N VAL A 31 6.45 -6.24 -5.14
CA VAL A 31 5.20 -6.15 -4.40
C VAL A 31 4.68 -4.73 -4.33
N GLU A 32 3.37 -4.62 -4.46
CA GLU A 32 2.60 -3.46 -4.07
C GLU A 32 2.00 -3.71 -2.69
N PHE A 33 2.13 -2.74 -1.80
CA PHE A 33 1.52 -2.80 -0.48
C PHE A 33 1.05 -1.44 -0.02
N THR A 34 0.09 -1.43 0.90
CA THR A 34 -0.38 -0.22 1.53
C THR A 34 0.02 -0.22 2.99
N THR A 35 0.59 0.91 3.43
CA THR A 35 0.94 1.16 4.83
C THR A 35 0.01 2.21 5.41
N THR A 36 -0.40 1.98 6.64
CA THR A 36 -0.96 3.03 7.51
C THR A 36 0.16 3.53 8.39
N LEU A 37 0.40 4.83 8.48
CA LEU A 37 1.40 5.36 9.40
C LEU A 37 0.69 5.82 10.70
N PRO A 38 0.78 5.07 11.82
CA PRO A 38 0.39 5.53 13.14
C PRO A 38 1.23 6.74 13.54
N ASP A 39 0.63 7.88 13.27
CA ASP A 39 0.54 9.06 14.11
C ASP A 39 1.46 9.08 15.35
N THR A 40 2.62 9.73 15.21
CA THR A 40 3.35 10.27 16.37
C THR A 40 3.33 11.80 16.40
N ALA A 41 2.44 12.46 15.63
CA ALA A 41 2.34 13.94 15.55
C ALA A 41 1.12 14.51 14.78
N GLN A 42 0.28 13.68 14.16
CA GLN A 42 -0.71 14.02 13.14
C GLN A 42 -2.21 13.90 13.46
N THR A 43 -2.77 13.43 14.57
CA THR A 43 -4.25 13.31 14.81
C THR A 43 -5.10 12.50 13.80
N GLU A 44 -4.69 12.36 12.55
CA GLU A 44 -5.37 11.70 11.46
C GLU A 44 -4.51 10.52 10.95
N ARG A 45 -5.17 9.41 10.62
CA ARG A 45 -4.51 8.27 9.99
C ARG A 45 -4.26 8.60 8.53
N PHE A 46 -3.03 8.41 8.07
CA PHE A 46 -2.69 8.55 6.67
C PHE A 46 -2.26 7.21 6.07
N PHE A 47 -2.56 7.08 4.78
CA PHE A 47 -2.40 5.87 4.01
C PHE A 47 -1.44 6.13 2.86
N MET A 48 -0.47 5.25 2.68
CA MET A 48 0.48 5.33 1.57
C MET A 48 0.52 4.00 0.86
N ARG A 49 0.30 4.03 -0.45
CA ARG A 49 0.49 2.87 -1.31
C ARG A 49 1.87 2.93 -1.93
N THR A 50 2.61 1.84 -1.78
CA THR A 50 3.99 1.71 -2.26
C THR A 50 4.08 0.48 -3.15
N ALA A 51 4.62 0.63 -4.36
CA ALA A 51 5.16 -0.49 -5.12
C ALA A 51 6.68 -0.50 -5.00
N PHE A 52 7.23 -1.64 -4.61
CA PHE A 52 8.66 -1.91 -4.53
C PHE A 52 9.00 -3.03 -5.50
N LEU A 53 9.84 -2.73 -6.47
CA LEU A 53 10.15 -3.60 -7.60
C LEU A 53 11.67 -3.68 -7.78
N MET A 54 12.17 -4.87 -8.14
CA MET A 54 13.59 -5.12 -8.34
C MET A 54 13.82 -5.99 -9.59
N ASP A 55 14.93 -5.78 -10.30
CA ASP A 55 15.37 -6.64 -11.41
C ASP A 55 16.52 -7.58 -10.98
N GLU A 56 17.00 -8.43 -11.89
CA GLU A 56 18.12 -9.35 -11.64
C GLU A 56 19.46 -8.61 -11.38
N GLY A 57 19.58 -7.36 -11.84
CA GLY A 57 20.73 -6.49 -11.63
C GLY A 57 20.74 -5.75 -10.29
N LEU A 58 19.74 -6.01 -9.43
CA LEU A 58 19.51 -5.29 -8.16
C LEU A 58 19.18 -3.80 -8.34
N ASN A 59 18.74 -3.39 -9.53
CA ASN A 59 18.14 -2.08 -9.72
C ASN A 59 16.77 -2.06 -9.05
N VAL A 60 16.39 -0.92 -8.48
CA VAL A 60 15.17 -0.78 -7.70
C VAL A 60 14.30 0.33 -8.25
N ILE A 61 13.01 0.03 -8.43
CA ILE A 61 11.96 1.01 -8.68
C ILE A 61 11.05 1.06 -7.45
N VAL A 62 10.87 2.25 -6.90
CA VAL A 62 9.91 2.51 -5.82
C VAL A 62 8.90 3.55 -6.28
N ILE A 63 7.62 3.18 -6.32
CA ILE A 63 6.52 4.07 -6.66
C ILE A 63 5.74 4.34 -5.38
N ASN A 64 5.67 5.60 -4.96
CA ASN A 64 4.88 6.01 -3.79
C ASN A 64 3.70 6.86 -4.23
N ALA A 65 2.49 6.37 -3.99
CA ALA A 65 1.29 7.18 -4.06
C ALA A 65 1.14 7.92 -2.71
N GLN A 66 1.25 9.24 -2.77
CA GLN A 66 1.22 10.15 -1.62
C GLN A 66 -0.07 10.05 -0.80
N PRO A 67 -0.04 10.52 0.47
CA PRO A 67 -1.11 10.25 1.40
C PRO A 67 -2.45 10.79 0.94
N VAL A 68 -3.46 9.95 1.09
CA VAL A 68 -4.85 10.39 1.04
C VAL A 68 -5.28 10.52 2.49
N ASN A 69 -5.43 11.77 2.94
CA ASN A 69 -6.04 12.03 4.23
C ASN A 69 -7.47 11.56 4.14
N VAL A 70 -7.80 10.52 4.89
CA VAL A 70 -9.17 10.05 5.03
C VAL A 70 -9.59 10.35 6.44
N GLU A 71 -10.58 11.22 6.58
CA GLU A 71 -11.30 11.38 7.83
C GLU A 71 -12.08 10.09 8.08
N ILE A 72 -11.59 9.28 9.01
CA ILE A 72 -12.28 8.06 9.42
C ILE A 72 -13.21 8.44 10.57
N ALA A 73 -14.48 8.65 10.26
CA ALA A 73 -15.51 9.07 11.22
C ALA A 73 -15.64 8.14 12.43
N ASP A 74 -15.39 6.84 12.23
CA ASP A 74 -15.35 5.83 13.30
C ASP A 74 -13.99 5.12 13.32
N ALA A 75 -13.23 5.37 14.39
CA ALA A 75 -11.92 4.77 14.60
C ALA A 75 -11.96 3.23 14.67
N ALA A 76 -13.11 2.61 14.97
CA ALA A 76 -13.32 1.16 14.99
C ALA A 76 -13.57 0.59 13.58
N ALA A 77 -14.26 1.33 12.70
CA ALA A 77 -14.59 0.93 11.32
C ALA A 77 -13.47 1.25 10.30
N TRP A 78 -12.30 1.66 10.76
CA TRP A 78 -11.21 2.13 9.92
C TRP A 78 -10.73 1.13 8.87
N ARG A 79 -10.81 -0.18 9.15
CA ARG A 79 -10.44 -1.23 8.20
C ARG A 79 -11.36 -1.26 6.99
N GLU A 80 -12.65 -1.06 7.21
CA GLU A 80 -13.66 -1.06 6.15
C GLU A 80 -13.57 0.22 5.32
N GLY A 81 -13.44 1.38 5.98
CA GLY A 81 -13.17 2.64 5.30
C GLY A 81 -11.90 2.60 4.45
N TYR A 82 -10.85 1.93 4.95
CA TYR A 82 -9.63 1.67 4.20
C TYR A 82 -9.85 0.76 2.99
N ALA A 83 -10.54 -0.37 3.14
CA ALA A 83 -10.78 -1.30 2.03
C ALA A 83 -11.54 -0.62 0.88
N ALA A 84 -12.48 0.27 1.21
CA ALA A 84 -13.20 1.07 0.23
C ALA A 84 -12.28 2.06 -0.50
N LEU A 85 -11.37 2.74 0.23
CA LEU A 85 -10.39 3.65 -0.37
C LEU A 85 -9.41 2.91 -1.29
N ASP A 86 -8.85 1.80 -0.81
CA ASP A 86 -7.92 0.95 -1.59
C ASP A 86 -8.57 0.50 -2.90
N ALA A 87 -9.83 0.06 -2.85
CA ALA A 87 -10.59 -0.33 -4.03
C ALA A 87 -10.85 0.86 -4.98
N ALA A 88 -11.21 2.03 -4.45
CA ALA A 88 -11.48 3.22 -5.25
C ALA A 88 -10.24 3.75 -5.98
N GLN A 89 -9.06 3.59 -5.38
CA GLN A 89 -7.80 4.10 -5.93
C GLN A 89 -7.03 3.07 -6.77
N GLU A 90 -7.43 1.80 -6.71
CA GLU A 90 -6.73 0.71 -7.38
C GLU A 90 -6.62 0.91 -8.89
N ALA A 91 -7.71 1.32 -9.54
CA ALA A 91 -7.74 1.54 -10.98
C ALA A 91 -6.76 2.65 -11.41
N THR A 92 -6.73 3.77 -10.68
CA THR A 92 -5.82 4.89 -10.97
C THR A 92 -4.37 4.50 -10.75
N PHE A 93 -4.07 3.80 -9.65
CA PHE A 93 -2.72 3.34 -9.36
C PHE A 93 -2.22 2.37 -10.44
N ARG A 94 -3.06 1.40 -10.85
CA ARG A 94 -2.76 0.47 -11.94
C ARG A 94 -2.49 1.22 -13.24
N ALA A 95 -3.33 2.18 -13.62
CA ALA A 95 -3.10 2.97 -14.83
C ALA A 95 -1.75 3.68 -14.83
N VAL A 96 -1.30 4.22 -13.68
CA VAL A 96 0.03 4.83 -13.54
C VAL A 96 1.13 3.78 -13.67
N VAL A 97 1.01 2.66 -12.95
CA VAL A 97 2.00 1.57 -12.99
C VAL A 97 2.14 1.00 -14.40
N ASP A 98 1.03 0.72 -15.07
CA ASP A 98 0.98 0.15 -16.42
C ASP A 98 1.49 1.14 -17.48
N SER A 99 1.51 2.44 -17.17
CA SER A 99 2.10 3.47 -18.04
C SER A 99 3.63 3.52 -17.98
N ILE A 100 4.25 2.91 -16.97
CA ILE A 100 5.70 2.90 -16.82
C ILE A 100 6.30 1.93 -17.81
N GLN A 101 7.07 2.49 -18.75
CA GLN A 101 7.84 1.72 -19.72
C GLN A 101 9.30 1.74 -19.30
N VAL A 102 9.85 0.58 -18.96
CA VAL A 102 11.27 0.43 -18.65
C VAL A 102 11.92 -0.35 -19.79
N PRO A 103 12.87 0.25 -20.53
CA PRO A 103 13.54 -0.38 -21.65
C PRO A 103 14.47 -1.51 -21.23
#